data_AF-A0A1I7UFN8-F1
#
_entry.id   AF-A0A1I7UFN8-F1
#
_cell.length_a   1.000
_cell.length_b   1.000
_cell.length_c   1.000
_cell.angle_alpha   90.00
_cell.angle_beta   90.00
_cell.angle_gamma   90.00
#
_symmetry.space_group_name_H-M   'P 1'
#
loop_
_entity.id
_entity.type
_entity.pdbx_description
1 polymer ?
#
loop_
_entity_poly.entity_id
_entity_poly.type
_entity_poly.pdbx_seq_one_letter_code
_entity_poly.pdbx_strand_id
1 'polypeptide(L)'
;MNFLFTILVISSVAFAAPVLTVSEEMEQIFQNLTTEAQEDYFQVLFNGTATLAELDQMWDEWAEKHGITPQWTAYTAKWQARKDKFKETTLSVIEKLPSAYRMMSEVIENRDQTMQHVQDALDKLREPYYLEVNMILLLSKILMENEEVLMNGGTIEIENEVVEQFRKMRDYKKNGNLKVLLVPGPLV
;
A
#
# COMPACT_ATOMS: atom_id res chain seq x y z
N MET A 1 14.45 19.99 59.01
CA MET A 1 13.87 20.18 57.66
C MET A 1 14.76 19.42 56.68
N ASN A 2 14.26 18.32 56.13
CA ASN A 2 14.62 17.72 54.83
C ASN A 2 13.84 16.40 54.69
N PHE A 3 12.74 16.44 53.93
CA PHE A 3 11.98 15.26 53.54
C PHE A 3 12.57 14.70 52.25
N LEU A 4 13.03 13.45 52.29
CA LEU A 4 13.36 12.66 51.10
C LEU A 4 12.05 12.07 50.55
N PHE A 5 11.61 12.54 49.38
CA PHE A 5 10.56 11.87 48.61
C PHE A 5 11.21 10.93 47.59
N THR A 6 11.11 9.63 47.84
CA THR A 6 11.41 8.59 46.87
C THR A 6 10.22 8.49 45.90
N ILE A 7 10.38 8.95 44.66
CA ILE A 7 9.37 8.74 43.61
C ILE A 7 9.62 7.35 43.00
N LEU A 8 8.70 6.43 43.27
CA LEU A 8 8.59 5.15 42.59
C LEU A 8 7.84 5.38 41.27
N VAL A 9 8.55 5.43 40.15
CA VAL A 9 7.92 5.47 38.82
C VAL A 9 7.54 4.05 38.42
N ILE A 10 6.26 3.71 38.58
CA ILE A 10 5.69 2.50 37.99
C ILE A 10 5.37 2.82 36.53
N SER A 11 6.31 2.51 35.63
CA SER A 11 6.04 2.52 34.19
C SER A 11 5.23 1.27 33.85
N SER A 12 3.90 1.37 33.89
CA SER A 12 3.04 0.37 33.26
C SER A 12 3.18 0.53 31.75
N VAL A 13 3.99 -0.32 31.11
CA VAL A 13 3.95 -0.49 29.66
C VAL A 13 2.63 -1.20 29.34
N ALA A 14 1.61 -0.43 28.95
CA ALA A 14 0.43 -1.00 28.34
C ALA A 14 0.90 -1.68 27.04
N PHE A 15 0.88 -3.01 26.99
CA PHE A 15 1.02 -3.73 25.74
C PHE A 15 -0.20 -3.38 24.89
N ALA A 16 -0.05 -2.41 24.00
CA ALA A 16 -1.01 -2.18 22.93
C ALA A 16 -1.04 -3.47 22.09
N ALA A 17 -2.23 -4.04 21.91
CA ALA A 17 -2.41 -5.16 20.99
C ALA A 17 -1.81 -4.79 19.62
N PRO A 18 -1.21 -5.74 18.88
CA PRO A 18 -0.64 -5.47 17.56
C PRO A 18 -1.71 -4.87 16.65
N VAL A 19 -1.36 -3.78 15.95
CA VAL A 19 -2.27 -3.12 15.00
C VAL A 19 -2.46 -4.05 13.80
N LEU A 20 -3.61 -4.73 13.73
CA LEU A 20 -3.97 -5.57 12.59
C LEU A 20 -3.89 -4.79 11.27
N THR A 21 -3.51 -5.44 10.18
CA THR A 21 -3.63 -4.93 8.82
C THR A 21 -5.12 -4.88 8.40
N VAL A 22 -5.45 -4.07 7.38
CA VAL A 22 -6.82 -3.96 6.83
C VAL A 22 -7.32 -5.32 6.35
N SER A 23 -6.43 -6.12 5.75
CA SER A 23 -6.75 -7.47 5.30
C SER A 23 -7.08 -8.40 6.47
N GLU A 24 -6.31 -8.34 7.57
CA GLU A 24 -6.57 -9.15 8.77
C GLU A 24 -7.87 -8.74 9.48
N GLU A 25 -8.19 -7.45 9.54
CA GLU A 25 -9.43 -6.97 10.15
C GLU A 25 -10.66 -7.36 9.34
N MET A 26 -10.59 -7.17 8.02
CA MET A 26 -11.69 -7.61 7.17
C MET A 26 -11.79 -9.14 7.17
N GLU A 27 -10.69 -9.89 7.25
CA GLU A 27 -10.74 -11.34 7.43
C GLU A 27 -11.50 -11.74 8.69
N GLN A 28 -11.27 -11.05 9.81
CA GLN A 28 -12.01 -11.30 11.04
C GLN A 28 -13.51 -10.97 10.90
N ILE A 29 -13.86 -9.88 10.22
CA ILE A 29 -15.26 -9.56 9.93
C ILE A 29 -15.86 -10.67 9.05
N PHE A 30 -15.17 -11.01 7.97
CA PHE A 30 -15.65 -11.91 6.92
C PHE A 30 -15.84 -13.35 7.41
N GLN A 31 -14.96 -13.84 8.28
CA GLN A 31 -15.08 -15.18 8.89
C GLN A 31 -16.32 -15.35 9.76
N ASN A 32 -16.86 -14.25 10.29
CA ASN A 32 -18.06 -14.26 11.13
C ASN A 32 -19.36 -14.01 10.34
N LEU A 33 -19.27 -13.81 9.03
CA LEU A 33 -20.42 -13.61 8.16
C LEU A 33 -21.12 -14.93 7.81
N THR A 34 -22.42 -14.86 7.55
CA THR A 34 -23.16 -15.95 6.90
C THR A 34 -22.74 -16.08 5.44
N THR A 35 -22.99 -17.24 4.82
CA THR A 35 -22.74 -17.43 3.39
C THR A 35 -23.47 -16.39 2.53
N GLU A 36 -24.72 -16.05 2.87
CA GLU A 36 -25.48 -15.00 2.18
C GLU A 36 -24.79 -13.63 2.30
N ALA A 37 -24.32 -13.25 3.49
CA ALA A 37 -23.62 -12.00 3.70
C ALA A 37 -22.30 -11.90 2.93
N GLN A 38 -21.59 -13.01 2.79
CA GLN A 38 -20.37 -13.11 1.97
C GLN A 38 -20.69 -13.00 0.47
N GLU A 39 -21.76 -13.64 0.00
CA GLU A 39 -22.20 -13.55 -1.39
C GLU A 39 -22.61 -12.12 -1.76
N ASP A 40 -23.41 -11.46 -0.91
CA ASP A 40 -23.82 -10.07 -1.10
C ASP A 40 -22.61 -9.13 -1.11
N TYR A 41 -21.62 -9.37 -0.23
CA TYR A 41 -20.37 -8.58 -0.23
C TYR A 41 -19.70 -8.62 -1.61
N PHE A 42 -19.58 -9.80 -2.21
CA PHE A 42 -18.97 -9.92 -3.55
C PHE A 42 -19.83 -9.30 -4.66
N GLN A 43 -21.16 -9.29 -4.53
CA GLN A 43 -22.02 -8.59 -5.48
C GLN A 43 -21.76 -7.08 -5.47
N VAL A 44 -21.61 -6.47 -4.29
CA VAL A 44 -21.23 -5.05 -4.18
C VAL A 44 -19.81 -4.83 -4.70
N LEU A 45 -18.83 -5.65 -4.28
CA LEU A 45 -17.43 -5.52 -4.67
C LEU A 45 -17.22 -5.56 -6.20
N PHE A 46 -17.94 -6.43 -6.89
CA PHE A 46 -17.79 -6.62 -8.33
C PHE A 46 -18.79 -5.80 -9.16
N ASN A 47 -19.52 -4.89 -8.55
CA ASN A 47 -20.40 -3.99 -9.28
C ASN A 47 -19.58 -2.94 -10.05
N GLY A 48 -19.25 -3.27 -11.30
CA GLY A 48 -18.52 -2.40 -12.21
C GLY A 48 -19.38 -1.32 -12.90
N THR A 49 -20.66 -1.21 -12.54
CA THR A 49 -21.60 -0.24 -13.14
C THR A 49 -21.98 0.90 -12.20
N ALA A 50 -21.87 0.70 -10.89
CA ALA A 50 -22.12 1.71 -9.89
C ALA A 50 -20.99 2.75 -9.84
N THR A 51 -21.37 4.00 -9.56
CA THR A 51 -20.44 5.05 -9.17
C THR A 51 -19.84 4.75 -7.78
N LEU A 52 -18.72 5.39 -7.45
CA LEU A 52 -18.10 5.21 -6.13
C LEU A 52 -19.03 5.63 -4.97
N ALA A 53 -19.81 6.70 -5.16
CA ALA A 53 -20.78 7.15 -4.15
C ALA A 53 -21.94 6.16 -3.98
N GLU A 54 -22.40 5.54 -5.07
CA GLU A 54 -23.39 4.46 -5.01
C GLU A 54 -22.80 3.22 -4.32
N LEU A 55 -21.54 2.87 -4.59
CA LEU A 55 -20.86 1.78 -3.88
C LEU A 55 -20.76 2.06 -2.37
N ASP A 56 -20.42 3.28 -1.97
CA ASP A 56 -20.39 3.66 -0.55
C ASP A 56 -21.76 3.44 0.12
N GLN A 57 -22.84 3.85 -0.54
CA GLN A 57 -24.20 3.59 -0.06
C GLN A 57 -24.53 2.08 -0.01
N MET A 58 -24.18 1.32 -1.06
CA MET A 58 -24.40 -0.13 -1.10
C MET A 58 -23.67 -0.86 0.01
N TRP A 59 -22.49 -0.39 0.42
CA TRP A 59 -21.75 -0.95 1.55
C TRP A 59 -22.44 -0.71 2.89
N ASP A 60 -23.00 0.49 3.08
CA ASP A 60 -23.75 0.81 4.30
C ASP A 60 -25.05 -0.02 4.37
N GLU A 61 -25.77 -0.15 3.26
CA GLU A 61 -26.97 -1.00 3.14
C GLU A 61 -26.65 -2.49 3.38
N TRP A 62 -25.54 -2.99 2.83
CA TRP A 62 -25.07 -4.35 3.08
C TRP A 62 -24.75 -4.58 4.56
N ALA A 63 -24.05 -3.63 5.20
CA ALA A 63 -23.71 -3.74 6.60
C ALA A 63 -24.94 -3.71 7.52
N GLU A 64 -25.94 -2.88 7.19
CA GLU A 64 -27.23 -2.82 7.89
C GLU A 64 -28.02 -4.13 7.70
N LYS A 65 -28.16 -4.62 6.46
CA LYS A 65 -28.87 -5.86 6.13
C LYS A 65 -28.37 -7.04 6.96
N HIS A 66 -27.05 -7.12 7.15
CA HIS A 66 -26.40 -8.24 7.84
C HIS A 66 -26.06 -7.96 9.31
N GLY A 67 -26.50 -6.82 9.86
CA GLY A 67 -26.37 -6.49 11.29
C GLY A 67 -24.92 -6.27 11.76
N ILE A 68 -24.02 -5.89 10.85
CA ILE A 68 -22.59 -5.67 11.12
C ILE A 68 -22.18 -4.19 11.05
N THR A 69 -23.15 -3.27 11.06
CA THR A 69 -22.90 -1.82 10.98
C THR A 69 -21.80 -1.34 11.94
N PRO A 70 -21.77 -1.72 13.24
CA PRO A 70 -20.71 -1.27 14.14
C PRO A 70 -19.30 -1.73 13.72
N GLN A 71 -19.16 -2.98 13.28
CA GLN A 71 -17.90 -3.56 12.81
C GLN A 71 -17.47 -2.90 11.50
N TRP A 72 -18.42 -2.69 10.60
CA TRP A 72 -18.18 -2.04 9.31
C TRP A 72 -17.74 -0.59 9.47
N THR A 73 -18.43 0.20 10.29
CA THR A 73 -18.06 1.60 10.56
C THR A 73 -16.66 1.71 11.19
N ALA A 74 -16.30 0.82 12.12
CA ALA A 74 -14.96 0.82 12.71
C ALA A 74 -13.88 0.49 11.67
N TYR A 75 -14.16 -0.51 10.83
CA TYR A 75 -13.29 -0.91 9.74
C TYR A 75 -13.08 0.20 8.71
N THR A 76 -14.16 0.82 8.22
CA THR A 76 -14.08 1.88 7.20
C THR A 76 -13.40 3.13 7.71
N ALA A 77 -13.63 3.52 8.97
CA ALA A 77 -12.92 4.64 9.60
C ALA A 77 -11.40 4.39 9.64
N LYS A 78 -10.97 3.18 10.00
CA LYS A 78 -9.55 2.82 10.01
C LYS A 78 -8.98 2.75 8.60
N TRP A 79 -9.76 2.26 7.64
CA TRP A 79 -9.37 2.24 6.23
C TRP A 79 -9.16 3.66 5.70
N GLN A 80 -10.07 4.59 6.01
CA GLN A 80 -9.95 5.99 5.62
C GLN A 80 -8.67 6.63 6.16
N ALA A 81 -8.36 6.43 7.44
CA ALA A 81 -7.11 6.94 8.04
C ALA A 81 -5.85 6.41 7.33
N ARG A 82 -5.89 5.17 6.84
CA ARG A 82 -4.77 4.59 6.06
C ARG A 82 -4.69 5.18 4.66
N LYS A 83 -5.82 5.36 3.97
CA LYS A 83 -5.85 6.04 2.67
C LYS A 83 -5.26 7.44 2.77
N ASP A 84 -5.62 8.19 3.82
CA ASP A 84 -5.08 9.52 4.05
C ASP A 84 -3.55 9.46 4.28
N LYS A 85 -3.06 8.48 5.05
CA LYS A 85 -1.63 8.29 5.24
C LYS A 85 -0.89 7.89 3.97
N PHE A 86 -1.49 7.04 3.14
CA PHE A 86 -0.94 6.67 1.84
C PHE A 86 -0.88 7.87 0.92
N LYS A 87 -1.93 8.70 0.87
CA LYS A 87 -1.93 9.94 0.09
C LYS A 87 -0.82 10.89 0.52
N GLU A 88 -0.68 11.13 1.83
CA GLU A 88 0.39 11.96 2.39
C GLU A 88 1.78 11.42 2.01
N THR A 89 1.97 10.10 2.15
CA THR A 89 3.24 9.44 1.82
C THR A 89 3.55 9.55 0.33
N THR A 90 2.59 9.29 -0.54
CA THR A 90 2.73 9.40 -2.00
C THR A 90 3.10 10.82 -2.40
N LEU A 91 2.44 11.84 -1.85
CA LEU A 91 2.78 13.24 -2.10
C LEU A 91 4.21 13.55 -1.66
N SER A 92 4.62 13.11 -0.45
CA SER A 92 6.00 13.30 0.01
C SER A 92 7.02 12.63 -0.92
N VAL A 93 6.71 11.46 -1.47
CA VAL A 93 7.61 10.75 -2.40
C VAL A 93 7.73 11.51 -3.70
N ILE A 94 6.60 11.96 -4.27
CA ILE A 94 6.58 12.76 -5.50
C ILE A 94 7.40 14.04 -5.33
N GLU A 95 7.27 14.73 -4.20
CA GLU A 95 8.02 15.95 -3.90
C GLU A 95 9.54 15.71 -3.80
N LYS A 96 9.95 14.56 -3.25
CA LYS A 96 11.36 14.20 -3.05
C LYS A 96 12.02 13.57 -4.27
N LEU A 97 11.23 12.99 -5.17
CA LEU A 97 11.69 12.23 -6.33
C LEU A 97 12.70 12.98 -7.21
N PRO A 98 12.53 14.28 -7.54
CA PRO A 98 13.52 15.01 -8.34
C PRO A 98 14.87 15.16 -7.65
N SER A 99 14.87 15.35 -6.33
CA SER A 99 16.12 15.44 -5.56
C SER A 99 16.81 14.10 -5.48
N ALA A 100 16.06 13.03 -5.18
CA ALA A 100 16.58 11.67 -5.17
C ALA A 100 17.20 11.29 -6.53
N TYR A 101 16.52 11.61 -7.64
CA TYR A 101 17.02 11.37 -8.99
C TYR A 101 18.36 12.07 -9.24
N ARG A 102 18.44 13.38 -8.94
CA ARG A 102 19.68 14.15 -9.11
C ARG A 102 20.85 13.56 -8.32
N MET A 103 20.64 13.24 -7.04
CA MET A 103 21.69 12.62 -6.22
C MET A 103 22.09 11.23 -6.72
N MET A 104 21.13 10.44 -7.20
CA MET A 104 21.41 9.13 -7.77
C MET A 104 22.22 9.25 -9.06
N SER A 105 21.89 10.20 -9.94
CA SER A 105 22.67 10.50 -11.15
C SER A 105 24.10 10.94 -10.80
N GLU A 106 24.28 11.84 -9.83
CA GLU A 106 25.62 12.27 -9.38
C GLU A 106 26.49 11.09 -8.90
N VAL A 107 25.89 10.13 -8.18
CA VAL A 107 26.59 8.89 -7.76
C VAL A 107 26.94 8.03 -8.97
N ILE A 108 25.99 7.79 -9.87
CA ILE A 108 26.16 6.85 -10.99
C ILE A 108 27.05 7.42 -12.10
N GLU A 109 27.04 8.74 -12.32
CA GLU A 109 27.83 9.41 -13.37
C GLU A 109 29.30 9.60 -12.98
N ASN A 110 29.64 9.50 -11.68
CA ASN A 110 31.01 9.59 -11.22
C ASN A 110 31.86 8.39 -11.65
N ARG A 111 32.64 8.56 -12.72
CA ARG A 111 33.50 7.53 -13.30
C ARG A 111 34.78 7.24 -12.51
N ASP A 112 35.09 8.03 -11.48
CA ASP A 112 36.28 7.84 -10.63
C ASP A 112 36.03 6.87 -9.45
N GLN A 113 34.79 6.36 -9.32
CA GLN A 113 34.40 5.43 -8.26
C GLN A 113 34.40 3.97 -8.74
N THR A 114 34.61 3.04 -7.81
CA THR A 114 34.41 1.60 -8.07
C THR A 114 32.93 1.25 -7.98
N MET A 115 32.53 0.11 -8.57
CA MET A 115 31.16 -0.38 -8.44
C MET A 115 30.74 -0.62 -6.98
N GLN A 116 31.68 -1.01 -6.11
CA GLN A 116 31.41 -1.15 -4.67
C GLN A 116 31.06 0.20 -4.04
N HIS A 117 31.81 1.26 -4.36
CA HIS A 117 31.53 2.60 -3.83
C HIS A 117 30.18 3.15 -4.32
N VAL A 118 29.79 2.83 -5.55
CA VAL A 118 28.46 3.17 -6.08
C VAL A 118 27.36 2.47 -5.27
N GLN A 119 27.51 1.17 -5.00
CA GLN A 119 26.54 0.42 -4.17
C GLN A 119 26.43 1.02 -2.77
N ASP A 120 27.55 1.27 -2.10
CA ASP A 120 27.58 1.87 -0.77
C ASP A 120 26.93 3.27 -0.74
N ALA A 121 27.12 4.05 -1.80
CA ALA A 121 26.53 5.39 -1.92
C ALA A 121 25.01 5.32 -2.16
N LEU A 122 24.53 4.38 -2.98
CA LEU A 122 23.11 4.15 -3.19
C LEU A 122 22.41 3.64 -1.92
N ASP A 123 23.07 2.76 -1.14
CA ASP A 123 22.53 2.30 0.15
C ASP A 123 22.41 3.46 1.15
N LYS A 124 23.39 4.37 1.18
CA LYS A 124 23.28 5.61 1.98
C LYS A 124 22.14 6.52 1.51
N LEU A 125 21.89 6.60 0.20
CA LEU A 125 20.78 7.39 -0.34
C LEU A 125 19.41 6.79 0.01
N ARG A 126 19.31 5.46 0.17
CA ARG A 126 18.06 4.79 0.57
C ARG A 126 17.61 5.12 1.99
N GLU A 127 18.50 5.57 2.88
CA GLU A 127 18.11 5.95 4.24
C GLU A 127 17.09 7.12 4.26
N PRO A 128 17.35 8.27 3.60
CA PRO A 128 16.36 9.34 3.48
C PRO A 128 15.41 9.24 2.28
N TYR A 129 15.72 8.41 1.27
CA TYR A 129 14.99 8.33 -0.01
C TYR A 129 14.62 6.89 -0.42
N TYR A 130 14.25 6.04 0.54
CA TYR A 130 14.01 4.61 0.29
C TYR A 130 13.04 4.38 -0.88
N LEU A 131 11.86 5.00 -0.86
CA LEU A 131 10.82 4.77 -1.86
C LEU A 131 11.21 5.39 -3.21
N GLU A 132 11.76 6.59 -3.20
CA GLU A 132 12.17 7.34 -4.38
C GLU A 132 13.27 6.59 -5.15
N VAL A 133 14.33 6.14 -4.44
CA VAL A 133 15.42 5.36 -5.05
C VAL A 133 14.88 4.07 -5.68
N ASN A 134 14.02 3.34 -4.97
CA ASN A 134 13.43 2.11 -5.52
C ASN A 134 12.53 2.38 -6.74
N MET A 135 11.76 3.46 -6.73
CA MET A 135 10.94 3.86 -7.89
C MET A 135 11.80 4.20 -9.11
N ILE A 136 12.91 4.93 -8.91
CA ILE A 136 13.81 5.28 -10.03
C ILE A 136 14.46 4.00 -10.58
N LEU A 137 14.95 3.10 -9.72
CA LEU A 137 15.52 1.82 -10.16
C LEU A 137 14.51 0.96 -10.93
N LEU A 138 13.26 0.92 -10.47
CA LEU A 138 12.18 0.22 -11.18
C LEU A 138 11.94 0.84 -12.56
N LEU A 139 11.85 2.17 -12.64
CA LEU A 139 11.69 2.87 -13.91
C LEU A 139 12.88 2.59 -14.85
N SER A 140 14.12 2.68 -14.35
CA SER A 140 15.32 2.36 -15.13
C SER A 140 15.29 0.94 -15.70
N LYS A 141 14.83 -0.03 -14.90
CA LYS A 141 14.66 -1.41 -15.36
C LYS A 141 13.63 -1.50 -16.49
N ILE A 142 12.47 -0.88 -16.33
CA ILE A 142 11.41 -0.84 -17.36
C ILE A 142 11.95 -0.21 -18.66
N LEU A 143 12.67 0.91 -18.56
CA LEU A 143 13.24 1.57 -19.74
C LEU A 143 14.26 0.69 -20.47
N MET A 144 15.13 0.00 -19.72
CA MET A 144 16.14 -0.90 -20.29
C MET A 144 15.51 -2.12 -20.97
N GLU A 145 14.48 -2.71 -20.37
CA GLU A 145 13.75 -3.84 -20.95
C GLU A 145 12.96 -3.45 -22.21
N ASN A 146 12.68 -2.15 -22.40
CA ASN A 146 11.90 -1.61 -23.52
C ASN A 146 12.73 -0.69 -24.43
N GLU A 147 14.06 -0.80 -24.42
CA GLU A 147 14.96 0.12 -25.14
C GLU A 147 14.64 0.20 -26.63
N GLU A 148 14.42 -0.92 -27.31
CA GLU A 148 14.10 -0.95 -28.75
C GLU A 148 12.81 -0.19 -29.06
N VAL A 149 11.78 -0.38 -28.24
CA VAL A 149 10.49 0.32 -28.39
C VAL A 149 10.66 1.82 -28.15
N LEU A 150 11.38 2.18 -27.08
CA LEU A 150 11.65 3.57 -26.70
C LEU A 150 12.43 4.32 -27.80
N MET A 151 13.51 3.71 -28.31
CA MET A 151 14.38 4.34 -29.31
C MET A 151 13.69 4.51 -30.66
N ASN A 152 12.69 3.69 -30.95
CA ASN A 152 11.87 3.80 -32.16
C ASN A 152 10.65 4.72 -32.01
N GLY A 153 10.52 5.44 -30.88
CA GLY A 153 9.41 6.35 -30.60
C GLY A 153 8.08 5.65 -30.33
N GLY A 154 8.12 4.36 -30.02
CA GLY A 154 6.96 3.60 -29.61
C GLY A 154 6.50 3.98 -28.20
N THR A 155 5.24 3.66 -27.89
CA THR A 155 4.76 3.77 -26.50
C THR A 155 5.28 2.57 -25.72
N ILE A 156 5.93 2.82 -24.58
CA ILE A 156 6.25 1.75 -23.63
C ILE A 156 4.92 1.28 -23.05
N GLU A 157 4.39 0.20 -23.61
CA GLU A 157 3.37 -0.58 -22.95
C GLU A 157 4.09 -1.40 -21.88
N ILE A 158 3.74 -1.19 -20.60
CA ILE A 158 4.17 -2.10 -19.55
C ILE A 158 3.38 -3.39 -19.74
N GLU A 159 3.75 -4.19 -20.75
CA GLU A 159 3.14 -5.49 -20.99
C GLU A 159 3.51 -6.44 -19.84
N ASN A 160 2.49 -6.74 -19.04
CA ASN A 160 2.19 -8.01 -18.37
C ASN A 160 3.27 -8.76 -17.58
N GLU A 161 4.51 -8.32 -17.36
CA GLU A 161 5.41 -9.02 -16.41
C GLU A 161 5.53 -8.27 -15.06
N VAL A 162 5.73 -6.96 -15.11
CA VAL A 162 5.48 -6.07 -13.96
C VAL A 162 3.98 -6.02 -13.66
N VAL A 163 3.15 -5.97 -14.71
CA VAL A 163 1.71 -6.13 -14.57
C VAL A 163 1.36 -7.58 -14.18
N GLU A 164 2.10 -8.66 -14.49
CA GLU A 164 1.81 -10.00 -13.93
C GLU A 164 2.00 -10.08 -12.43
N GLN A 165 2.88 -9.28 -11.82
CA GLN A 165 2.91 -9.22 -10.35
C GLN A 165 1.64 -8.55 -9.79
N PHE A 166 1.13 -7.52 -10.47
CA PHE A 166 -0.14 -6.85 -10.15
C PHE A 166 -1.39 -7.58 -10.70
N ARG A 167 -1.22 -8.52 -11.62
CA ARG A 167 -2.26 -9.29 -12.31
C ARG A 167 -2.31 -10.72 -11.79
N LYS A 168 -1.28 -11.22 -11.10
CA LYS A 168 -1.39 -12.26 -10.07
C LYS A 168 -2.39 -11.86 -8.97
N MET A 169 -2.63 -10.56 -8.77
CA MET A 169 -3.72 -10.02 -7.94
C MET A 169 -5.12 -10.14 -8.59
N ARG A 170 -5.21 -10.31 -9.92
CA ARG A 170 -6.45 -10.48 -10.71
C ARG A 170 -6.72 -11.94 -11.07
N ASP A 171 -5.67 -12.71 -11.37
CA ASP A 171 -5.65 -14.17 -11.56
C ASP A 171 -5.87 -14.93 -10.25
N TYR A 172 -6.04 -14.19 -9.14
CA TYR A 172 -6.64 -14.59 -7.87
C TYR A 172 -7.90 -15.45 -7.99
N LYS A 173 -8.65 -15.28 -9.09
CA LYS A 173 -9.78 -16.12 -9.48
C LYS A 173 -9.43 -17.62 -9.56
N LYS A 174 -8.14 -17.99 -9.63
CA LYS A 174 -7.66 -19.37 -9.73
C LYS A 174 -7.13 -19.98 -8.42
N ASN A 175 -6.74 -19.19 -7.40
CA ASN A 175 -5.98 -19.70 -6.23
C ASN A 175 -6.60 -19.45 -4.84
N GLY A 176 -7.83 -18.92 -4.73
CA GLY A 176 -8.66 -19.10 -3.53
C GLY A 176 -8.25 -18.38 -2.24
N ASN A 177 -7.32 -17.42 -2.25
CA ASN A 177 -6.92 -16.70 -1.02
C ASN A 177 -7.80 -15.44 -0.78
N LEU A 178 -8.94 -15.64 -0.13
CA LEU A 178 -9.94 -14.59 0.11
C LEU A 178 -9.36 -13.23 0.57
N LYS A 179 -8.28 -13.24 1.36
CA LYS A 179 -7.66 -12.08 2.03
C LYS A 179 -7.36 -10.87 1.13
N VAL A 180 -7.10 -11.07 -0.16
CA VAL A 180 -6.81 -9.97 -1.11
C VAL A 180 -8.08 -9.27 -1.61
N LEU A 181 -9.22 -9.95 -1.58
CA LEU A 181 -10.53 -9.40 -1.96
C LEU A 181 -11.24 -8.70 -0.79
N LEU A 182 -10.63 -8.76 0.40
CA LEU A 182 -11.13 -8.20 1.66
C LEU A 182 -10.66 -6.76 1.90
N VAL A 183 -10.20 -6.07 0.87
CA VAL A 183 -9.96 -4.62 0.91
C VAL A 183 -10.98 -3.99 -0.04
N PRO A 184 -12.00 -3.27 0.45
CA PRO A 184 -12.98 -2.66 -0.41
C PRO A 184 -12.40 -1.40 -1.07
N GLY A 185 -12.67 -1.32 -2.37
CA GLY A 185 -12.40 -0.15 -3.20
C GLY A 185 -10.98 -0.09 -3.79
N PRO A 186 -10.81 0.61 -4.91
CA PRO A 186 -9.49 0.92 -5.45
C PRO A 186 -8.68 1.73 -4.43
N LEU A 187 -7.35 1.58 -4.46
CA LEU A 187 -6.40 2.41 -3.71
C LEU A 187 -6.36 3.88 -4.20
N VAL A 188 -7.29 4.25 -5.09
CA VAL A 188 -7.32 5.49 -5.89
C VAL A 188 -8.72 6.06 -5.88
#